data_AF-A0A1H4DTD7-F1
#
_entry.id   AF-A0A1H4DTD7-F1
#
_cell.length_a   1.000
_cell.length_b   1.000
_cell.length_c   1.000
_cell.angle_alpha   90.00
_cell.angle_beta   90.00
_cell.angle_gamma   90.00
#
_symmetry.space_group_name_H-M   'P 1'
#
loop_
_entity.id
_entity.type
_entity.pdbx_description
1 polymer ?
#
loop_
_entity_poly.entity_id
_entity_poly.type
_entity_poly.pdbx_seq_one_letter_code
_entity_poly.pdbx_strand_id
1 'polypeptide(L)'
;MNFWERPGPDTGWQLDAFALTEANDVAEAMAWADEHSRGRRFELFVEIEDEAVHDFQTPRRADLIRLTGTDPNDGVSVEVLIRTID
;
A
#
# COMPACT_ATOMS: atom_id res chain seq x y z
N MET A 1 -3.97 -2.06 1.81
CA MET A 1 -4.30 -1.28 0.60
C MET A 1 -3.23 -0.22 0.41
N ASN A 2 -2.70 -0.11 -0.80
CA ASN A 2 -1.62 0.81 -1.12
C ASN A 2 -2.12 1.85 -2.11
N PHE A 3 -1.95 3.13 -1.84
CA PHE A 3 -2.13 4.20 -2.82
C PHE A 3 -0.77 4.74 -3.25
N TRP A 4 -0.61 4.86 -4.57
CA TRP A 4 0.64 5.25 -5.20
C TRP A 4 0.50 6.62 -5.85
N GLU A 5 1.42 7.50 -5.48
CA GLU A 5 1.52 8.83 -6.06
C GLU A 5 2.92 9.09 -6.58
N ARG A 6 3.01 9.82 -7.69
CA ARG A 6 4.29 10.26 -8.25
C ARG A 6 4.26 11.78 -8.38
N PRO A 7 4.88 12.53 -7.44
CA PRO A 7 4.85 13.99 -7.45
C PRO A 7 5.42 14.63 -8.73
N GLY A 8 6.37 13.96 -9.40
CA GLY A 8 6.92 14.41 -10.67
C GLY A 8 7.64 13.33 -11.47
N PRO A 9 7.98 13.58 -12.74
CA PRO A 9 8.61 12.61 -13.63
C PRO A 9 10.04 12.20 -13.20
N ASP A 10 10.67 12.93 -12.29
CA ASP A 10 12.01 12.65 -11.77
C ASP A 10 11.99 12.07 -10.34
N THR A 11 10.80 11.90 -9.74
CA THR A 11 10.67 11.29 -8.42
C THR A 11 10.26 9.82 -8.54
N GLY A 12 10.63 9.01 -7.54
CA GLY A 12 10.08 7.65 -7.38
C GLY A 12 8.59 7.69 -7.02
N TRP A 13 7.92 6.54 -7.12
CA TRP A 13 6.55 6.40 -6.61
C TRP A 13 6.58 6.34 -5.08
N GLN A 14 5.75 7.18 -4.46
CA GLN A 14 5.55 7.23 -3.02
C GLN A 14 4.33 6.39 -2.65
N LEU A 15 4.45 5.71 -1.52
CA LEU A 15 3.43 4.80 -0.98
C LEU A 15 2.71 5.45 0.19
N ASP A 16 1.38 5.40 0.15
CA ASP A 16 0.48 5.73 1.25
C ASP A 16 -0.41 4.50 1.53
N ALA A 17 -0.15 3.82 2.66
CA ALA A 17 -0.73 2.50 2.95
C ALA A 17 -1.81 2.57 4.03
N PHE A 18 -2.92 1.86 3.81
CA PHE A 18 -4.07 1.77 4.71
C PHE A 18 -4.47 0.33 4.97
N ALA A 19 -4.85 0.03 6.21
CA ALA A 19 -5.61 -1.17 6.55
C ALA A 19 -7.10 -0.80 6.56
N LEU A 20 -7.89 -1.50 5.75
CA LEU A 20 -9.34 -1.40 5.78
C LEU A 20 -9.87 -2.61 6.54
N THR A 21 -10.57 -2.36 7.63
CA THR A 21 -11.21 -3.39 8.46
C THR A 21 -12.72 -3.32 8.27
N GLU A 22 -13.42 -4.39 8.67
CA GLU A 22 -14.89 -4.44 8.71
C GLU A 22 -15.62 -4.26 7.35
N ALA A 23 -14.89 -4.35 6.23
CA ALA A 23 -15.52 -4.46 4.91
C ALA A 23 -16.26 -5.81 4.80
N ASN A 24 -17.52 -5.76 4.37
CA ASN A 24 -18.37 -6.95 4.26
C ASN A 24 -17.91 -7.86 3.11
N ASP A 25 -17.43 -7.25 2.02
CA ASP A 25 -16.93 -7.95 0.85
C ASP A 25 -15.91 -7.13 0.05
N VAL A 26 -15.35 -7.76 -0.98
CA VAL A 26 -14.35 -7.15 -1.86
C VAL A 26 -14.93 -5.97 -2.66
N ALA A 27 -16.23 -6.00 -2.99
CA ALA A 27 -16.85 -4.92 -3.76
C ALA A 27 -16.97 -3.64 -2.94
N GLU A 28 -17.31 -3.75 -1.65
CA GLU A 28 -17.28 -2.63 -0.71
C GLU A 28 -15.86 -2.07 -0.54
N ALA A 29 -14.86 -2.94 -0.37
CA ALA A 29 -13.47 -2.51 -0.27
C ALA A 29 -12.99 -1.77 -1.52
N MET A 30 -13.39 -2.23 -2.70
CA MET A 30 -13.10 -1.57 -3.98
C MET A 30 -13.81 -0.22 -4.10
N ALA A 31 -15.09 -0.12 -3.73
CA ALA A 31 -15.82 1.14 -3.75
C ALA A 31 -15.19 2.18 -2.81
N TRP A 32 -14.77 1.75 -1.62
CA TRP A 32 -14.02 2.58 -0.69
C TRP A 32 -12.70 3.05 -1.30
N ALA A 33 -11.95 2.14 -1.95
CA ALA A 33 -10.68 2.46 -2.60
C ALA A 33 -10.86 3.52 -3.69
N ASP A 34 -11.87 3.39 -4.53
CA ASP A 34 -12.15 4.34 -5.60
C ASP A 34 -12.45 5.74 -5.05
N GLU A 35 -13.28 5.85 -4.00
CA GLU A 35 -13.60 7.11 -3.33
C GLU A 35 -12.35 7.78 -2.71
N HIS A 36 -11.47 6.99 -2.09
CA HIS A 36 -10.32 7.49 -1.33
C HIS A 36 -9.03 7.61 -2.16
N SER A 37 -9.01 7.00 -3.35
CA SER A 37 -7.85 7.05 -4.25
C SER A 37 -7.49 8.47 -4.65
N ARG A 38 -8.49 9.35 -4.80
CA ARG A 38 -8.33 10.70 -5.40
C ARG A 38 -7.64 10.64 -6.76
N GLY A 39 -7.91 9.58 -7.53
CA GLY A 39 -7.29 9.34 -8.85
C GLY A 39 -5.88 8.73 -8.81
N ARG A 40 -5.35 8.43 -7.63
CA ARG A 40 -4.08 7.69 -7.46
C ARG A 40 -4.25 6.24 -7.91
N ARG A 41 -3.15 5.63 -8.38
CA ARG A 41 -3.09 4.18 -8.60
C ARG A 41 -3.17 3.49 -7.25
N PHE A 42 -3.78 2.31 -7.20
CA PHE A 42 -3.83 1.55 -5.95
C PHE A 42 -3.62 0.05 -6.14
N GLU A 43 -3.27 -0.61 -5.04
CA GLU A 43 -3.27 -2.05 -4.90
C GLU A 43 -4.17 -2.45 -3.73
N LEU A 44 -5.02 -3.43 -3.96
CA LEU A 44 -5.86 -4.04 -2.93
C LEU A 44 -5.30 -5.42 -2.59
N PHE A 45 -5.19 -5.67 -1.29
CA PHE A 45 -4.77 -6.95 -0.74
C PHE A 45 -5.82 -7.44 0.25
N VAL A 46 -5.91 -8.75 0.40
CA VAL A 46 -6.67 -9.41 1.46
C VAL A 46 -5.73 -10.22 2.34
N GLU A 47 -5.96 -10.18 3.64
CA GLU A 47 -5.29 -11.03 4.62
C GLU A 47 -5.94 -12.41 4.62
N ILE A 48 -5.14 -13.48 4.54
CA ILE A 48 -5.64 -14.86 4.54
C ILE A 48 -5.99 -15.33 5.96
N GLU A 49 -5.22 -14.85 6.93
CA GLU A 49 -5.38 -15.17 8.35
C GLU A 49 -5.61 -13.87 9.11
N ASP A 50 -6.64 -13.85 9.95
CA ASP A 50 -6.96 -12.70 10.79
C ASP A 50 -5.85 -12.52 11.83
N GLU A 51 -5.08 -11.44 11.70
CA GLU A 51 -4.05 -11.05 12.66
C GLU A 51 -4.54 -9.85 13.45
N ALA A 52 -4.54 -9.95 14.77
CA ALA A 52 -4.92 -8.85 15.64
C ALA A 52 -4.09 -7.59 15.35
N VAL A 53 -4.75 -6.43 15.33
CA VAL A 53 -4.06 -5.14 15.17
C VAL A 53 -3.25 -4.86 16.44
N HIS A 54 -1.94 -4.74 16.28
CA HIS A 54 -0.99 -4.39 17.33
C HIS A 54 -0.46 -2.96 17.17
N ASP A 55 0.37 -2.52 18.13
CA ASP A 55 1.08 -1.25 17.99
C ASP A 55 2.05 -1.25 16.80
N PHE A 56 2.50 -0.05 16.42
CA PHE A 56 3.42 0.13 15.30
C PHE A 56 4.81 -0.50 15.52
N GLN A 57 5.16 -0.94 16.74
CA GLN A 57 6.44 -1.60 17.02
C GLN A 57 6.39 -3.11 16.72
N THR A 58 5.18 -3.65 16.55
CA THR A 58 4.97 -5.06 16.24
C THR A 58 4.49 -5.18 14.79
N PRO A 59 5.40 -5.41 13.83
CA PRO A 59 5.02 -5.50 12.43
C PRO A 59 4.09 -6.69 12.22
N ARG A 60 3.03 -6.46 11.44
CA ARG A 60 2.09 -7.50 11.02
C ARG A 60 2.79 -8.57 10.19
N ARG A 61 2.40 -9.82 10.37
CA ARG A 61 2.96 -11.02 9.73
C ARG A 61 1.96 -11.78 8.86
N ALA A 62 0.68 -11.38 8.84
CA ALA A 62 -0.33 -12.00 8.02
C ALA A 62 0.09 -12.02 6.54
N ASP A 63 -0.07 -13.17 5.91
CA ASP A 63 0.14 -13.29 4.48
C ASP A 63 -0.93 -12.50 3.71
N LEU A 64 -0.48 -11.74 2.72
CA LEU A 64 -1.31 -10.89 1.89
C LEU A 64 -1.45 -11.46 0.48
N ILE A 65 -2.68 -11.63 0.00
CA ILE A 65 -2.96 -11.90 -1.40
C ILE A 65 -3.33 -10.59 -2.08
N ARG A 66 -2.61 -10.22 -3.13
CA ARG A 66 -3.00 -9.09 -4.00
C ARG A 66 -4.21 -9.49 -4.83
N LEU A 67 -5.31 -8.74 -4.70
CA LEU A 67 -6.52 -8.94 -5.49
C LEU A 67 -6.49 -8.13 -6.79
N THR A 68 -5.93 -6.92 -6.75
CA THR A 68 -5.80 -6.05 -7.93
C THR A 68 -4.69 -5.00 -7.76
N GLY A 69 -4.32 -4.36 -8.86
CA GLY A 69 -3.26 -3.37 -8.94
C GLY A 69 -1.87 -3.99 -9.16
N THR A 70 -0.87 -3.12 -9.26
CA THR A 70 0.53 -3.50 -9.40
C THR A 70 1.41 -2.47 -8.70
N ASP A 71 2.52 -2.92 -8.12
CA ASP A 71 3.55 -2.04 -7.59
C ASP A 71 4.24 -1.32 -8.77
N PRO A 72 4.12 0.01 -8.87
CA PRO A 72 4.72 0.76 -9.97
C PRO A 72 6.25 0.92 -9.82
N ASN A 73 6.84 0.53 -8.68
CA ASN A 73 8.28 0.42 -8.48
C ASN A 73 8.81 -0.99 -8.79
N ASP A 74 7.97 -1.98 -9.08
CA ASP A 74 8.44 -3.32 -9.41
C ASP A 74 9.35 -3.28 -10.65
N GLY A 75 10.55 -3.85 -10.52
CA GLY A 75 11.60 -3.79 -11.55
C GLY A 75 12.25 -2.41 -11.77
N VAL A 76 11.94 -1.38 -10.97
CA VAL A 76 12.53 -0.04 -11.08
C VAL A 76 13.70 0.11 -10.11
N SER A 77 14.89 0.44 -10.62
CA SER A 77 16.05 0.75 -9.78
C SER A 77 15.98 2.20 -9.28
N VAL A 78 16.27 2.41 -7.99
CA VAL A 78 16.38 3.74 -7.39
C VAL A 78 17.74 3.91 -6.71
N GLU A 79 18.31 5.11 -6.79
CA GLU A 79 19.57 5.44 -6.13
C GLU A 79 19.27 6.01 -4.73
N VAL A 80 19.81 5.35 -3.69
CA VAL A 80 19.64 5.79 -2.30
C VAL A 80 20.94 6.42 -1.81
N LEU A 81 20.93 7.73 -1.59
CA LEU A 81 22.06 8.45 -1.00
C LEU A 81 21.92 8.46 0.53
N ILE A 82 22.67 7.58 1.21
CA ILE A 82 22.76 7.59 2.68
C ILE A 82 23.87 8.54 3.08
N ARG A 83 23.56 9.55 3.92
CA ARG A 83 24.55 10.42 4.57
C ARG A 83 24.48 10.22 6.07
N THR A 84 25.60 9.87 6.68
CA THR A 84 25.75 9.90 8.14
C THR A 84 26.00 11.34 8.56
N ILE A 85 25.24 11.81 9.55
CA ILE A 85 25.49 13.10 10.20
C ILE A 85 26.21 12.75 11.51
N ASP A 86 27.45 13.24 11.66
CA ASP A 86 28.27 13.08 12.88
C ASP A 86 27.73 13.92 14.05
#